data_AF-A0A967VZ28-F1
#
_entry.id   AF-A0A967VZ28-F1
#
_cell.length_a   1.000
_cell.length_b   1.000
_cell.length_c   1.000
_cell.angle_alpha   90.00
_cell.angle_beta   90.00
_cell.angle_gamma   90.00
#
_symmetry.space_group_name_H-M   'P 1'
#
loop_
_entity.id
_entity.type
_entity.pdbx_description
1 polymer ?
#
loop_
_entity_poly.entity_id
_entity_poly.type
_entity_poly.pdbx_seq_one_letter_code
_entity_poly.pdbx_strand_id
1 'polypeptide(L)' 'SGKYVITEIILKPELTISDETKKDKALRILQKAEEICLITRSIKTEVKMEPSIAIAALN' A
#
# COMPACT_ATOMS: atom_id res chain seq x y z
N SER A 1 5.48 -18.70 25.68
CA SER A 1 5.73 -19.50 24.46
C SER A 1 4.80 -19.04 23.36
N GLY A 2 5.32 -18.37 22.32
CA GLY A 2 4.52 -17.97 21.15
C GLY A 2 4.31 -19.16 20.23
N LYS A 3 3.08 -19.68 20.15
CA LYS A 3 2.73 -20.83 19.30
C LYS A 3 2.37 -20.44 17.87
N TYR A 4 2.06 -19.17 17.62
CA TYR A 4 1.64 -18.67 16.32
C TYR A 4 2.40 -17.39 16.00
N VAL A 5 2.76 -17.24 14.73
CA VAL A 5 3.43 -16.06 14.17
C VAL A 5 2.69 -15.66 12.92
N ILE A 6 2.58 -14.35 12.68
CA ILE A 6 2.07 -13.84 11.41
C ILE A 6 3.20 -13.97 10.40
N THR A 7 3.02 -14.83 9.40
CA THR A 7 4.03 -15.10 8.37
C THR A 7 3.95 -14.12 7.20
N GLU A 8 2.75 -13.66 6.86
CA GLU A 8 2.50 -12.75 5.74
C GLU A 8 1.33 -11.80 6.01
N ILE A 9 1.41 -10.58 5.47
CA ILE A 9 0.33 -9.61 5.41
C ILE A 9 0.17 -9.13 3.97
N ILE A 10 -1.06 -9.12 3.46
CA ILE A 10 -1.39 -8.53 2.17
C ILE A 10 -2.11 -7.20 2.42
N LEU A 11 -1.48 -6.11 2.00
CA LEU A 11 -2.01 -4.75 2.12
C LEU A 11 -2.63 -4.33 0.78
N LYS A 12 -3.92 -3.98 0.77
CA LYS A 12 -4.66 -3.58 -0.44
C LYS A 12 -5.13 -2.12 -0.37
N PRO A 13 -4.23 -1.13 -0.49
CA PRO A 13 -4.63 0.27 -0.41
C PRO A 13 -5.32 0.71 -1.71
N GLU A 14 -6.41 1.45 -1.57
CA GLU A 14 -7.11 2.09 -2.70
C GLU A 14 -6.88 3.59 -2.65
N LEU A 15 -6.42 4.16 -3.77
CA LEU A 15 -6.18 5.59 -3.93
C LEU A 15 -7.06 6.15 -5.05
N THR A 16 -7.94 7.07 -4.70
CA THR A 16 -8.75 7.81 -5.68
C THR A 16 -8.00 9.05 -6.17
N ILE A 17 -7.91 9.21 -7.49
CA ILE A 17 -7.35 10.41 -8.14
C ILE A 17 -8.32 10.95 -9.20
N SER A 18 -8.28 12.25 -9.45
CA SER A 18 -9.12 12.91 -10.46
C SER A 18 -8.50 12.96 -11.85
N ASP A 19 -7.20 12.68 -11.97
CA ASP A 19 -6.43 12.81 -13.20
C ASP A 19 -5.73 11.49 -13.53
N GLU A 20 -6.24 10.79 -14.53
CA GLU A 20 -5.72 9.49 -14.96
C GLU A 20 -4.25 9.56 -15.42
N THR A 21 -3.80 10.71 -15.95
CA THR A 21 -2.41 10.88 -16.39
C THR A 21 -1.41 10.77 -15.23
N LYS A 22 -1.88 10.93 -13.98
CA LYS A 22 -1.06 10.80 -12.77
C LYS A 22 -0.99 9.38 -12.22
N LYS A 23 -1.61 8.38 -12.86
CA LYS A 23 -1.67 7.00 -12.37
C LYS A 23 -0.28 6.41 -12.06
N ASP A 24 0.68 6.54 -12.97
CA ASP A 24 2.04 6.01 -12.75
C ASP A 24 2.76 6.70 -11.58
N LYS A 25 2.56 8.02 -11.46
CA LYS A 25 3.10 8.79 -10.33
C LYS A 25 2.45 8.35 -9.01
N ALA A 26 1.14 8.12 -9.01
CA ALA A 26 0.38 7.66 -7.85
C ALA A 26 0.88 6.29 -7.39
N LEU A 27 1.07 5.34 -8.31
CA LEU A 27 1.65 4.02 -8.02
C LEU A 27 3.06 4.14 -7.42
N ARG A 28 3.91 4.99 -8.00
CA ARG A 28 5.28 5.22 -7.48
C ARG A 28 5.26 5.83 -6.07
N ILE A 29 4.31 6.71 -5.77
CA ILE A 29 4.16 7.29 -4.43
C ILE A 29 3.69 6.22 -3.44
N LEU A 30 2.73 5.38 -3.80
CA LEU A 30 2.27 4.28 -2.96
C LEU A 30 3.41 3.31 -2.62
N GLN A 31 4.26 2.96 -3.59
CA GLN A 31 5.46 2.15 -3.35
C GLN A 31 6.39 2.80 -2.31
N LYS A 32 6.69 4.09 -2.45
CA LYS A 32 7.50 4.81 -1.46
C LYS A 32 6.83 4.88 -0.09
N ALA A 33 5.51 5.02 -0.06
CA ALA A 33 4.74 5.07 1.20
C ALA A 33 4.85 3.73 1.95
N GLU A 34 4.87 2.61 1.24
CA GLU A 34 5.09 1.28 1.80
C GLU A 34 6.49 1.16 2.44
N GLU A 35 7.55 1.57 1.72
CA GLU A 35 8.95 1.52 2.21
C GLU A 35 9.18 2.34 3.49
N ILE A 36 8.39 3.40 3.70
CA ILE A 36 8.46 4.26 4.89
C ILE A 36 7.37 3.92 5.94
N CYS A 37 6.44 3.02 5.64
CA CYS A 37 5.29 2.73 6.49
C CYS A 37 5.75 2.20 7.86
N LEU A 38 5.22 2.78 8.94
CA LEU A 38 5.54 2.40 10.32
C LEU A 38 5.24 0.93 10.59
N ILE A 39 4.15 0.40 10.02
CA ILE A 39 3.75 -0.99 10.21
C ILE A 39 4.81 -1.91 9.59
N THR A 40 5.13 -1.72 8.32
CA THR A 40 6.17 -2.48 7.60
C THR A 40 7.52 -2.40 8.30
N ARG A 41 7.88 -1.25 8.86
CA ARG A 41 9.14 -1.06 9.60
C ARG A 41 9.14 -1.62 11.02
N SER A 42 7.99 -1.84 11.63
CA SER A 42 7.85 -2.26 13.04
C SER A 42 7.67 -3.77 13.22
N ILE A 43 7.46 -4.52 12.13
CA ILE A 43 7.21 -5.96 12.17
C ILE A 43 8.27 -6.73 11.36
N LYS A 44 8.45 -8.01 11.69
CA LYS A 44 9.34 -8.93 10.95
C LYS A 44 8.62 -9.74 9.87
N THR A 45 7.30 -9.59 9.80
CA THR A 45 6.42 -10.30 8.89
C THR A 45 6.58 -9.78 7.46
N GLU A 46 6.52 -10.67 6.48
CA GLU A 46 6.50 -10.28 5.07
C GLU A 46 5.23 -9.47 4.76
N VAL A 47 5.39 -8.32 4.11
CA VAL A 47 4.27 -7.48 3.68
C VAL A 47 4.27 -7.42 2.16
N LYS A 48 3.12 -7.71 1.54
CA LYS A 48 2.89 -7.60 0.10
C LYS A 48 1.86 -6.51 -0.15
N MET A 49 2.19 -5.51 -0.98
CA MET A 49 1.26 -4.45 -1.34
C MET A 49 0.61 -4.70 -2.69
N GLU A 50 -0.72 -4.67 -2.73
CA GLU A 50 -1.56 -4.75 -3.93
C GLU A 50 -2.36 -3.44 -4.06
N PRO A 51 -1.74 -2.34 -4.55
CA PRO A 51 -2.41 -1.06 -4.63
C PRO A 51 -3.42 -1.00 -5.79
N SER A 52 -4.55 -0.35 -5.57
CA SER A 52 -5.53 -0.01 -6.61
C SER A 52 -5.65 1.51 -6.77
N ILE A 53 -5.84 1.97 -8.01
CA ILE A 53 -6.09 3.38 -8.33
C ILE A 53 -7.50 3.49 -8.89
N ALA A 54 -8.35 4.27 -8.23
CA ALA A 54 -9.68 4.62 -8.72
C ALA A 54 -9.65 6.02 -9.37
N ILE A 55 -10.31 6.18 -10.51
CA ILE A 55 -10.48 7.49 -11.14
C ILE A 55 -11.87 8.01 -10.78
N ALA A 56 -11.93 9.14 -10.08
CA ALA A 56 -13.19 9.81 -9.77
C ALA A 56 -13.04 11.33 -9.89
N ALA A 57 -14.04 12.00 -10.47
CA ALA A 57 -14.13 13.45 -10.37
C ALA A 57 -14.30 13.82 -8.90
N LEU A 58 -13.32 14.54 -8.35
CA LEU A 58 -13.47 15.17 -7.03
C LEU A 58 -14.38 16.38 -7.26
N ASN A 59 -15.63 16.27 -6.80
CA ASN A 59 -16.64 17.31 -6.88
C ASN A 59 -16.33 18.48 -5.95
#